data_AF-A0A0B7INU2-F1
#
_entry.id   AF-A0A0B7INU2-F1
#
_cell.length_a   1.000
_cell.length_b   1.000
_cell.length_c   1.000
_cell.angle_alpha   90.00
_cell.angle_beta   90.00
_cell.angle_gamma   90.00
#
_symmetry.space_group_name_H-M   'P 1'
#
loop_
_entity.id
_entity.type
_entity.pdbx_description
1 polymer ?
#
loop_
_entity_poly.entity_id
_entity_poly.type
_entity_poly.pdbx_seq_one_letter_code
_entity_poly.pdbx_strand_id
1 'polypeptide(L)'
;MENQYLNADKLEFTQSIQENLKEIAKWAKFLAILGFVGIAILVLVSIFTIIFGVIASSMEDTPFPLALVGVLYLGMAAVYYFPIKYLYDFATNMKDSLKTSNRIVFSRAFENLKSHYKFMGIFTIVMLSLYILILIGVLLIVGFLGAIGGY
;
A
#
# COMPACT_ATOMS: atom_id res chain seq x y z
N MET A 1 39.61 27.03 21.33
CA MET A 1 38.64 27.04 20.21
C MET A 1 38.36 25.63 19.64
N GLU A 2 38.83 24.56 20.30
CA GLU A 2 38.69 23.17 19.84
C GLU A 2 37.39 22.48 20.31
N ASN A 3 36.72 23.05 21.31
CA ASN A 3 35.50 22.48 21.93
C ASN A 3 34.19 22.86 21.22
N GLN A 4 34.24 23.71 20.19
CA GLN A 4 33.04 24.16 19.45
C GLN A 4 32.70 23.22 18.27
N TYR A 5 33.68 22.47 17.77
CA TYR A 5 33.49 21.48 16.70
C TYR A 5 32.95 20.13 17.21
N LEU A 6 33.12 19.82 18.51
CA LEU A 6 32.62 18.59 19.14
C LEU A 6 31.10 18.61 19.40
N ASN A 7 30.44 19.76 19.25
CA ASN A 7 28.98 19.92 19.42
C ASN A 7 28.22 20.13 18.10
N ALA A 8 28.88 20.04 16.95
CA ALA A 8 28.25 20.27 15.65
C ALA A 8 27.39 19.09 15.14
N ASP A 9 27.34 17.97 15.85
CA ASP A 9 26.78 16.72 15.30
C ASP A 9 25.80 15.99 16.24
N LYS A 10 25.06 16.73 17.06
CA LYS A 10 23.80 16.23 17.63
C LYS A 10 22.66 16.95 16.91
N LEU A 11 22.01 16.23 16.00
CA LEU A 11 20.79 16.71 15.34
C LEU A 11 19.75 17.07 16.42
N GLU A 12 19.61 18.37 16.70
CA GLU A 12 18.66 18.85 17.71
C GLU A 12 17.24 18.81 17.13
N PHE A 13 16.33 18.16 17.84
CA PHE A 13 14.91 18.19 17.51
C PHE A 13 14.36 19.57 17.85
N THR A 14 14.43 20.48 16.87
CA THR A 14 13.83 21.80 17.00
C THR A 14 12.32 21.67 17.11
N GLN A 15 11.69 22.68 17.72
CA GLN A 15 10.23 22.77 17.81
C GLN A 15 9.56 22.64 16.43
N SER A 16 10.17 23.22 15.39
CA SER A 16 9.68 23.12 14.00
C SER A 16 9.62 21.67 13.50
N ILE A 17 10.63 20.84 13.79
CA ILE A 17 10.62 19.43 13.38
C ILE A 17 9.48 18.67 14.08
N GLN A 18 9.26 18.94 15.37
CA GLN A 18 8.19 18.30 16.12
C GLN A 18 6.80 18.69 15.59
N GLU A 19 6.61 19.97 15.24
CA GLU A 19 5.38 20.46 14.62
C GLU A 19 5.13 19.80 13.25
N ASN A 20 6.15 19.72 12.40
CA ASN A 20 6.07 19.03 11.11
C ASN A 20 5.72 17.55 11.27
N LEU A 21 6.38 16.84 12.19
CA LEU A 21 6.09 15.42 12.44
C LEU A 21 4.67 15.20 12.97
N LYS A 22 4.16 16.14 13.78
CA LYS A 22 2.78 16.11 14.27
C LYS A 22 1.78 16.28 13.13
N GLU A 23 2.08 17.16 12.17
CA GLU A 23 1.26 17.34 10.97
C GLU A 23 1.32 16.11 10.05
N ILE A 24 2.52 15.58 9.77
CA ILE A 24 2.71 14.36 8.99
C ILE A 24 1.92 13.21 9.63
N ALA A 25 2.02 13.03 10.94
CA ALA A 25 1.29 11.98 11.66
C ALA A 25 -0.23 12.20 11.63
N LYS A 26 -0.72 13.44 11.62
CA LYS A 26 -2.16 13.74 11.44
C LYS A 26 -2.64 13.28 10.07
N TRP A 27 -1.92 13.63 9.00
CA TRP A 27 -2.28 13.24 7.63
C TRP A 27 -2.12 11.74 7.38
N ALA A 28 -1.06 11.14 7.89
CA ALA A 28 -0.86 9.69 7.84
C ALA A 28 -2.00 8.94 8.52
N LYS A 29 -2.49 9.41 9.67
CA LYS A 29 -3.66 8.80 10.34
C LYS A 29 -4.93 8.89 9.49
N PHE A 30 -5.17 10.06 8.90
CA PHE A 30 -6.33 10.26 8.02
C PHE A 30 -6.28 9.31 6.81
N LEU A 31 -5.14 9.25 6.12
CA LEU A 31 -4.92 8.35 4.98
C LEU A 31 -5.04 6.88 5.38
N ALA A 32 -4.54 6.50 6.55
CA ALA A 32 -4.66 5.13 7.03
C ALA A 32 -6.12 4.73 7.31
N ILE A 33 -6.92 5.63 7.90
CA ILE A 33 -8.35 5.39 8.12
C ILE A 33 -9.08 5.21 6.78
N LEU A 34 -8.84 6.11 5.81
CA LEU A 34 -9.41 5.95 4.47
C LEU A 34 -8.95 4.66 3.79
N GLY A 35 -7.69 4.28 3.95
CA GLY A 35 -7.15 3.03 3.45
C GLY A 35 -7.87 1.80 4.03
N PHE A 36 -8.14 1.78 5.34
CA PHE A 36 -8.91 0.70 5.97
C PHE A 36 -10.36 0.66 5.48
N VAL A 37 -11.01 1.81 5.31
CA VAL A 37 -12.35 1.89 4.71
C VAL A 37 -12.33 1.33 3.29
N GLY A 38 -11.33 1.71 2.48
CA GLY A 38 -11.13 1.19 1.13
C GLY A 38 -10.93 -0.33 1.12
N ILE A 39 -10.12 -0.88 2.03
CA ILE A 39 -9.93 -2.33 2.19
C ILE A 39 -11.24 -3.01 2.56
N ALA A 40 -12.02 -2.46 3.50
CA ALA A 40 -13.30 -3.03 3.91
C ALA A 40 -14.30 -3.08 2.74
N ILE A 41 -14.39 -2.00 1.96
CA ILE A 41 -15.22 -1.96 0.75
C ILE A 41 -14.72 -2.99 -0.28
N LEU A 42 -13.41 -3.10 -0.49
CA LEU A 42 -12.82 -4.06 -1.43
C LEU A 42 -13.13 -5.51 -1.04
N VAL A 43 -13.09 -5.84 0.26
CA VAL A 43 -13.49 -7.16 0.77
C VAL A 43 -14.97 -7.43 0.50
N LEU A 44 -15.85 -6.46 0.76
CA LEU A 44 -17.28 -6.61 0.48
C LEU A 44 -17.53 -6.85 -1.02
N VAL A 45 -16.97 -6.00 -1.88
CA VAL A 45 -17.09 -6.13 -3.34
C VAL A 45 -16.54 -7.48 -3.81
N SER A 46 -15.40 -7.90 -3.27
CA SER A 46 -14.82 -9.21 -3.57
C SER A 46 -15.78 -10.35 -3.25
N ILE A 47 -16.36 -10.38 -2.05
CA ILE A 47 -17.31 -11.43 -1.63
C ILE A 47 -18.54 -11.43 -2.55
N PHE A 48 -19.13 -10.27 -2.83
CA PHE A 48 -20.26 -10.15 -3.77
C PHE A 48 -19.91 -10.70 -5.15
N THR A 49 -18.72 -10.38 -5.65
CA THR A 49 -18.22 -10.81 -6.97
C THR A 49 -17.98 -12.32 -7.01
N ILE A 50 -17.49 -12.92 -5.92
CA ILE A 50 -17.34 -14.38 -5.80
C ILE A 50 -18.71 -15.07 -5.84
N ILE A 51 -19.65 -14.63 -5.00
CA ILE A 51 -20.99 -15.25 -4.90
C ILE A 51 -21.71 -15.14 -6.24
N PHE A 52 -21.76 -13.94 -6.82
CA PHE A 52 -22.41 -13.73 -8.11
C PHE A 52 -21.70 -14.49 -9.23
N GLY A 53 -20.36 -14.56 -9.20
CA GLY A 53 -19.58 -15.32 -10.17
C GLY A 53 -19.87 -16.82 -10.12
N VAL A 54 -20.06 -17.41 -8.94
CA VAL A 54 -20.44 -18.82 -8.80
C VAL A 54 -21.85 -19.07 -9.36
N ILE A 55 -22.81 -18.20 -9.04
CA ILE A 55 -24.18 -18.31 -9.58
C ILE A 55 -24.16 -18.17 -11.10
N ALA A 56 -23.49 -17.14 -11.62
CA ALA A 56 -23.44 -16.86 -13.05
C ALA A 56 -22.69 -17.94 -13.83
N SER A 57 -21.69 -18.63 -13.23
CA SER A 57 -20.98 -19.74 -13.88
C SER A 57 -21.86 -20.96 -14.22
N SER A 58 -23.06 -21.03 -13.66
CA SER A 58 -24.08 -22.03 -14.04
C SER A 58 -24.91 -21.63 -15.26
N MET A 59 -24.69 -20.43 -15.80
CA MET A 59 -25.33 -19.91 -17.01
C MET A 59 -24.29 -19.94 -18.16
N GLU A 60 -24.61 -20.55 -19.30
CA GLU A 60 -23.64 -20.93 -20.36
C GLU A 60 -22.87 -19.76 -21.02
N ASP A 61 -23.23 -18.50 -20.76
CA ASP A 61 -22.73 -17.34 -21.51
C ASP A 61 -21.83 -16.38 -20.71
N THR A 62 -21.26 -16.77 -19.56
CA THR A 62 -20.33 -15.85 -18.87
C THR A 62 -18.97 -15.80 -19.58
N PRO A 63 -18.58 -14.67 -20.23
CA PRO A 63 -17.34 -14.61 -21.02
C PRO A 63 -16.08 -14.53 -20.13
N PHE A 64 -16.25 -14.35 -18.83
CA PHE A 64 -15.18 -13.99 -17.91
C PHE A 64 -15.33 -14.68 -16.55
N PRO A 65 -14.23 -15.23 -15.96
CA PRO A 65 -14.27 -15.95 -14.69
C PRO A 65 -14.42 -14.98 -13.52
N LEU A 66 -15.64 -14.46 -13.32
CA LEU A 66 -15.94 -13.42 -12.35
C LEU A 66 -15.58 -13.84 -10.90
N ALA A 67 -15.79 -15.12 -10.57
CA ALA A 67 -15.41 -15.67 -9.26
C ALA A 67 -13.90 -15.59 -9.01
N LEU A 68 -13.07 -15.85 -10.04
CA LEU A 68 -11.62 -15.75 -9.94
C LEU A 68 -11.18 -14.30 -9.66
N VAL A 69 -11.83 -13.32 -10.30
CA VAL A 69 -11.53 -11.90 -10.03
C VAL A 69 -11.90 -11.49 -8.62
N GLY A 70 -13.03 -11.97 -8.10
CA GLY A 70 -13.37 -11.78 -6.71
C GLY A 70 -12.29 -12.32 -5.76
N VAL A 71 -11.77 -13.53 -6.01
CA VAL A 71 -10.66 -14.12 -5.22
C VAL A 71 -9.38 -13.28 -5.31
N LEU A 72 -9.03 -12.78 -6.50
CA LEU A 72 -7.87 -11.91 -6.68
C LEU A 72 -8.02 -10.61 -5.89
N TYR A 73 -9.20 -9.99 -5.90
CA TYR A 73 -9.48 -8.78 -5.11
C TYR A 73 -9.43 -9.03 -3.60
N LEU A 74 -9.84 -10.22 -3.15
CA LEU A 74 -9.68 -10.61 -1.74
C LEU A 74 -8.20 -10.68 -1.35
N GLY A 75 -7.39 -11.30 -2.20
CA GLY A 75 -5.94 -11.36 -2.04
C GLY A 75 -5.31 -9.96 -2.01
N MET A 76 -5.73 -9.07 -2.94
CA MET A 76 -5.27 -7.69 -2.95
C MET A 76 -5.64 -6.93 -1.68
N ALA A 77 -6.85 -7.12 -1.15
CA ALA A 77 -7.27 -6.52 0.11
C ALA A 77 -6.37 -6.96 1.28
N ALA A 78 -6.04 -8.25 1.35
CA ALA A 78 -5.12 -8.79 2.36
C ALA A 78 -3.71 -8.20 2.22
N VAL A 79 -3.20 -8.05 0.99
CA VAL A 79 -1.88 -7.46 0.72
C VAL A 79 -1.86 -5.97 1.10
N TYR A 80 -2.89 -5.20 0.77
CA TYR A 80 -2.97 -3.77 1.09
C TYR A 80 -3.16 -3.48 2.59
N TYR A 81 -3.64 -4.43 3.37
CA TYR A 81 -3.77 -4.28 4.82
C TYR A 81 -2.43 -3.91 5.48
N PHE A 82 -1.33 -4.57 5.09
CA PHE A 82 -0.02 -4.37 5.70
C PHE A 82 0.52 -2.93 5.63
N PRO A 83 0.63 -2.28 4.45
CA PRO A 83 1.13 -0.92 4.36
C PRO A 83 0.24 0.09 5.08
N ILE A 84 -1.09 -0.10 5.03
CA ILE A 84 -2.04 0.78 5.72
C ILE A 84 -1.90 0.65 7.24
N LYS A 85 -1.69 -0.57 7.75
CA LYS A 85 -1.39 -0.80 9.16
C LYS A 85 -0.10 -0.12 9.60
N TYR A 86 0.99 -0.25 8.83
CA TYR A 86 2.24 0.44 9.18
C TYR A 86 2.09 1.96 9.19
N LEU A 87 1.30 2.52 8.27
CA LEU A 87 1.00 3.95 8.24
C LEU A 87 0.22 4.40 9.47
N TYR A 88 -0.78 3.61 9.89
CA TYR A 88 -1.55 3.86 11.11
C TYR A 88 -0.68 3.80 12.37
N ASP A 89 0.17 2.78 12.47
CA ASP A 89 1.04 2.57 13.63
C ASP A 89 2.11 3.67 13.71
N PHE A 90 2.66 4.12 12.57
CA PHE A 90 3.53 5.30 12.51
C PHE A 90 2.79 6.53 13.05
N ALA A 91 1.60 6.81 12.53
CA ALA A 91 0.85 8.01 12.90
C ALA A 91 0.49 8.05 14.40
N THR A 92 0.13 6.89 14.97
CA THR A 92 -0.22 6.77 16.39
C THR A 92 1.03 6.91 17.27
N ASN A 93 2.07 6.12 17.00
CA ASN A 93 3.31 6.15 17.79
C ASN A 93 4.04 7.51 17.68
N MET A 94 4.00 8.17 16.52
CA MET A 94 4.61 9.49 16.36
C MET A 94 3.88 10.54 17.21
N LYS A 95 2.55 10.57 17.20
CA LYS A 95 1.78 11.50 18.04
C LYS A 95 1.99 11.25 19.53
N ASP A 96 2.10 10.00 19.95
CA ASP A 96 2.27 9.64 21.36
C ASP A 96 3.69 9.93 21.85
N SER A 97 4.70 9.64 21.05
CA SER A 97 6.10 9.93 21.39
C SER A 97 6.39 11.42 21.48
N LEU A 98 5.81 12.26 20.61
CA LEU A 98 5.95 13.72 20.68
C LEU A 98 5.28 14.33 21.92
N LYS A 99 4.22 13.71 22.45
CA LYS A 99 3.55 14.17 23.68
C LYS A 99 4.27 13.73 24.96
N THR A 100 4.84 12.53 24.93
CA THR A 100 5.43 11.89 26.12
C THR A 100 6.95 12.00 26.17
N SER A 101 7.58 12.56 25.14
CA SER A 101 9.04 12.58 24.95
C SER A 101 9.68 11.19 25.05
N ASN A 102 8.93 10.14 24.72
CA ASN A 102 9.39 8.76 24.82
C ASN A 102 10.19 8.35 23.58
N ARG A 103 11.52 8.28 23.73
CA ARG A 103 12.46 7.93 22.65
C ARG A 103 12.26 6.51 22.09
N ILE A 104 11.80 5.55 22.89
CA ILE A 104 11.57 4.17 22.43
C ILE A 104 10.38 4.15 21.46
N VAL A 105 9.29 4.81 21.83
CA VAL A 105 8.09 4.91 20.98
C VAL A 105 8.38 5.73 19.72
N PHE A 106 9.24 6.75 19.84
CA PHE A 106 9.70 7.56 18.71
C PHE A 106 10.45 6.72 17.67
N SER A 107 11.43 5.92 18.10
CA SER A 107 12.17 4.99 17.23
C SER A 107 11.22 4.03 16.51
N ARG A 108 10.27 3.45 17.25
CA ARG A 108 9.25 2.54 16.69
C ARG A 108 8.37 3.23 15.64
N ALA A 109 8.04 4.51 15.81
CA ALA A 109 7.30 5.24 14.79
C ALA A 109 8.07 5.28 13.46
N PHE A 110 9.37 5.60 13.49
CA PHE A 110 10.21 5.59 12.29
C PHE A 110 10.41 4.18 11.71
N GLU A 111 10.50 3.15 12.54
CA GLU A 111 10.54 1.76 12.08
C GLU A 111 9.28 1.38 11.29
N ASN A 112 8.10 1.82 11.76
CA ASN A 112 6.84 1.63 11.05
C ASN A 112 6.82 2.39 9.71
N LEU A 113 7.29 3.65 9.70
CA LEU A 113 7.38 4.45 8.48
C LEU A 113 8.34 3.81 7.45
N LYS A 114 9.49 3.34 7.92
CA LYS A 114 10.45 2.58 7.10
C LYS A 114 9.79 1.33 6.52
N SER A 115 9.07 0.57 7.34
CA SER A 115 8.38 -0.66 6.91
C SER A 115 7.30 -0.37 5.88
N HIS A 116 6.54 0.73 6.04
CA HIS A 116 5.58 1.21 5.06
C HIS A 116 6.25 1.48 3.69
N TYR A 117 7.30 2.31 3.65
CA TYR A 117 7.97 2.62 2.38
C TYR A 117 8.70 1.43 1.76
N LYS A 118 9.29 0.55 2.58
CA LYS A 118 9.88 -0.70 2.08
C LYS A 118 8.83 -1.56 1.39
N PHE A 119 7.65 -1.71 2.01
CA PHE A 119 6.55 -2.44 1.42
C PHE A 119 6.08 -1.79 0.12
N MET A 120 5.83 -0.48 0.13
CA MET A 120 5.36 0.25 -1.05
C MET A 120 6.36 0.17 -2.21
N GLY A 121 7.66 0.22 -1.93
CA GLY A 121 8.71 0.05 -2.95
C GLY A 121 8.69 -1.34 -3.58
N ILE A 122 8.68 -2.40 -2.77
CA ILE A 122 8.60 -3.79 -3.27
C ILE A 122 7.31 -4.00 -4.05
N PHE A 123 6.18 -3.56 -3.50
CA PHE A 123 4.87 -3.65 -4.13
C PHE A 123 4.84 -2.96 -5.50
N THR A 124 5.45 -1.78 -5.60
CA THR A 124 5.55 -1.03 -6.87
C THR A 124 6.38 -1.78 -7.91
N ILE A 125 7.53 -2.35 -7.52
CA ILE A 125 8.38 -3.15 -8.42
C ILE A 125 7.62 -4.36 -8.96
N VAL A 126 6.88 -5.06 -8.10
CA VAL A 126 6.04 -6.21 -8.49
C VAL A 126 4.97 -5.77 -9.48
N MET A 127 4.24 -4.69 -9.20
CA MET A 127 3.18 -4.19 -10.09
C MET A 127 3.71 -3.74 -11.45
N LEU A 128 4.84 -3.03 -11.48
CA LEU A 128 5.48 -2.64 -12.74
C LEU A 128 5.92 -3.85 -13.56
N SER A 129 6.45 -4.88 -12.90
CA SER A 129 6.86 -6.13 -13.55
C SER A 129 5.65 -6.86 -14.16
N LEU A 130 4.52 -6.93 -13.44
CA LEU A 130 3.27 -7.49 -13.95
C LEU A 130 2.72 -6.70 -15.15
N TYR A 131 2.75 -5.36 -15.10
CA TYR A 131 2.32 -4.52 -16.23
C TYR A 131 3.17 -4.76 -17.48
N ILE A 132 4.49 -4.86 -17.35
CA ILE A 132 5.38 -5.16 -18.49
C ILE A 132 5.05 -6.54 -19.08
N LEU A 133 4.86 -7.56 -18.24
CA LEU A 133 4.51 -8.91 -18.69
C LEU A 133 3.17 -8.93 -19.43
N ILE A 134 2.15 -8.25 -18.90
CA ILE A 134 0.83 -8.15 -19.54
C ILE A 134 0.96 -7.43 -20.89
N LEU A 135 1.69 -6.32 -20.96
CA LEU A 135 1.89 -5.58 -22.21
C LEU A 135 2.57 -6.44 -23.28
N ILE A 136 3.64 -7.16 -22.93
CA ILE A 136 4.32 -8.08 -23.85
C ILE A 136 3.35 -9.20 -24.28
N GLY A 137 2.61 -9.79 -23.35
CA GLY A 137 1.63 -10.83 -23.66
C GLY A 137 0.56 -10.37 -24.65
N VAL A 138 0.00 -9.17 -24.43
CA VAL A 138 -1.00 -8.58 -25.33
C VAL A 138 -0.40 -8.31 -26.71
N LEU A 139 0.81 -7.74 -26.79
CA LEU A 139 1.48 -7.47 -28.08
C LEU A 139 1.74 -8.76 -28.87
N LEU A 140 2.18 -9.84 -28.20
CA LEU A 140 2.40 -11.13 -28.83
C LEU A 140 1.10 -11.75 -29.34
N ILE A 141 0.02 -11.70 -28.55
CA ILE A 141 -1.29 -12.21 -28.95
C ILE A 141 -1.83 -11.42 -30.16
N VAL A 142 -1.80 -10.10 -30.10
CA VAL A 142 -2.28 -9.24 -31.20
C VAL A 142 -1.45 -9.46 -32.47
N GLY A 143 -0.12 -9.54 -32.34
CA GLY A 143 0.76 -9.82 -33.49
C GLY A 143 0.52 -11.20 -34.10
N PHE A 144 0.32 -12.22 -33.27
CA PHE A 144 -0.01 -13.57 -33.73
C PHE A 144 -1.38 -13.62 -34.43
N LEU A 145 -2.41 -12.98 -33.86
CA LEU A 145 -3.75 -12.89 -34.45
C LEU A 145 -3.73 -12.16 -35.79
N GLY A 146 -2.96 -11.06 -35.91
CA GLY A 146 -2.77 -10.35 -37.17
C GLY A 146 -2.07 -11.18 -38.25
N ALA A 147 -1.16 -12.07 -37.87
CA ALA A 147 -0.47 -12.96 -38.80
C ALA A 147 -1.35 -14.12 -39.31
N ILE A 148 -2.27 -14.64 -38.49
CA ILE A 148 -3.18 -15.74 -38.88
C ILE A 148 -4.48 -15.25 -39.54
N GLY A 149 -4.92 -14.03 -39.23
CA GLY A 149 -6.20 -13.47 -39.68
C GLY A 149 -6.17 -12.77 -41.04
N GLY A 150 -5.10 -12.99 -41.85
CA GLY A 150 -4.80 -12.26 -43.08
C GLY A 150 -6.01 -11.78 -43.89
N TYR A 151 -6.37 -10.51 -43.67
CA TYR A 151 -6.80 -9.54 -44.67
C TYR A 151 -5.77 -8.41 -44.67
#